data_AF-A0A7L2GQL3-F1
#
_entry.id   AF-A0A7L2GQL3-F1
#
_cell.length_a   1.000
_cell.length_b   1.000
_cell.length_c   1.000
_cell.angle_alpha   90.00
_cell.angle_beta   90.00
_cell.angle_gamma   90.00
#
_symmetry.space_group_name_H-M   'P 1'
#
loop_
_entity.id
_entity.type
_entity.pdbx_description
1 polymer ?
#
loop_
_entity_poly.entity_id
_entity_poly.type
_entity_poly.pdbx_seq_one_letter_code
_entity_poly.pdbx_strand_id
1 'polypeptide(L)'
;GLNTSVSTEVEFGVCAVTCGIGIREVLLTSGCPGTEAKCIVRVEECRGPVDYGWGIPISDGLACVKMPCIYIYPENRFKYVWKMLIPDKTAHILPNDSAIMEVCRDTHSVTFQCETQENGNTIASVKYTVYATTEMQTKKSRRIEIGQARRMTTDAILIFCLVTGIIVTVGVIFTMIFMILHWAVVKSIWESKSGQDNQDKKLANRSSLRNKE
;
A
#
# COMPACT_ATOMS: atom_id res chain seq x y z
N GLY A 1 -24.36 61.16 -4.91
CA GLY A 1 -23.14 60.57 -4.33
C GLY A 1 -22.89 59.25 -5.03
N LEU A 2 -21.67 59.04 -5.48
CA LEU A 2 -21.21 57.87 -6.24
C LEU A 2 -21.63 56.55 -5.58
N ASN A 3 -22.35 55.69 -6.31
CA ASN A 3 -22.42 54.26 -6.03
C ASN A 3 -21.06 53.66 -6.42
N THR A 4 -20.05 53.82 -5.57
CA THR A 4 -18.85 53.00 -5.63
C THR A 4 -19.27 51.60 -5.23
N SER A 5 -19.56 50.74 -6.21
CA SER A 5 -19.56 49.30 -6.01
C SER A 5 -18.16 48.95 -5.52
N VAL A 6 -18.01 48.80 -4.20
CA VAL A 6 -16.81 48.22 -3.60
C VAL A 6 -16.69 46.85 -4.23
N SER A 7 -15.78 46.71 -5.20
CA SER A 7 -15.46 45.43 -5.80
C SER A 7 -14.80 44.63 -4.70
N THR A 8 -15.59 43.79 -4.03
CA THR A 8 -15.07 42.91 -2.99
C THR A 8 -14.08 41.99 -3.66
N GLU A 9 -12.83 42.04 -3.20
CA GLU A 9 -11.77 41.20 -3.75
C GLU A 9 -12.06 39.75 -3.34
N VAL A 10 -12.19 38.90 -4.36
CA VAL A 10 -12.63 37.51 -4.23
C VAL A 10 -11.56 36.63 -4.86
N GLU A 11 -11.14 35.61 -4.12
CA GLU A 11 -10.18 34.60 -4.56
C GLU A 11 -10.89 33.27 -4.82
N PHE A 12 -10.40 32.52 -5.81
CA PHE A 12 -10.94 31.22 -6.15
C PHE A 12 -10.04 30.12 -5.62
N GLY A 13 -10.63 29.20 -4.86
CA GLY A 13 -9.97 27.98 -4.44
C GLY A 13 -9.66 27.05 -5.61
N VAL A 14 -8.87 26.02 -5.33
CA VAL A 14 -8.54 24.98 -6.32
C VAL A 14 -9.79 24.16 -6.64
N CYS A 15 -9.91 23.74 -7.90
CA CYS A 15 -11.00 22.88 -8.34
C CYS A 15 -10.87 21.48 -7.76
N ALA A 16 -11.87 21.01 -7.01
CA ALA A 16 -11.86 19.74 -6.30
C ALA A 16 -12.17 18.53 -7.21
N VAL A 17 -11.51 18.44 -8.37
CA VAL A 17 -11.62 17.28 -9.29
C VAL A 17 -10.30 16.97 -9.98
N THR A 18 -10.10 15.69 -10.28
CA THR A 18 -8.99 15.19 -11.11
C THR A 18 -9.24 15.43 -12.60
N CYS A 19 -10.50 15.32 -13.05
CA CYS A 19 -10.94 15.59 -14.41
C CYS A 19 -12.42 15.98 -14.43
N GLY A 20 -12.89 16.63 -15.49
CA GLY A 20 -14.31 16.94 -15.67
C GLY A 20 -14.78 18.14 -14.88
N ILE A 21 -16.02 18.09 -14.38
CA ILE A 21 -16.65 19.16 -13.62
C ILE A 21 -16.59 18.82 -12.14
N GLY A 22 -16.11 19.77 -11.35
CA GLY A 22 -16.11 19.69 -9.90
C GLY A 22 -16.59 20.98 -9.27
N ILE A 23 -16.25 21.14 -8.01
CA ILE A 23 -16.61 22.30 -7.22
C ILE A 23 -15.35 23.00 -6.72
N ARG A 24 -15.41 24.32 -6.62
CA ARG A 24 -14.39 25.13 -5.95
C ARG A 24 -15.03 26.10 -4.99
N GLU A 25 -14.31 26.39 -3.92
CA GLU A 25 -14.69 27.43 -2.97
C GLU A 25 -14.39 28.80 -3.54
N VAL A 26 -15.25 29.75 -3.22
CA VAL A 26 -15.05 31.16 -3.50
C VAL A 26 -14.83 31.86 -2.17
N LEU A 27 -13.67 32.48 -2.04
CA LEU A 27 -13.14 33.03 -0.79
C LEU A 27 -13.17 34.55 -0.86
N LEU A 28 -13.74 35.18 0.16
CA LEU A 28 -13.60 36.62 0.37
C LEU A 28 -12.23 36.89 1.01
N THR A 29 -11.49 37.88 0.52
CA THR A 29 -10.19 38.25 1.11
C THR A 29 -10.28 39.44 2.07
N SER A 30 -11.44 40.12 2.11
CA SER A 30 -11.69 41.24 3.02
C SER A 30 -13.16 41.33 3.41
N GLY A 31 -13.46 41.76 4.64
CA GLY A 31 -14.84 41.87 5.13
C GLY A 31 -15.45 40.57 5.66
N CYS A 32 -14.61 39.61 6.05
CA CYS A 32 -15.09 38.41 6.75
C CYS A 32 -15.70 38.77 8.11
N PRO A 33 -16.81 38.11 8.51
CA PRO A 33 -17.50 38.42 9.77
C PRO A 33 -16.71 38.01 11.02
N GLY A 34 -15.72 37.13 10.88
CA GLY A 34 -14.82 36.70 11.96
C GLY A 34 -13.43 37.33 11.87
N THR A 35 -12.48 36.82 12.65
CA THR A 35 -11.06 37.23 12.62
C THR A 35 -10.25 36.54 11.53
N GLU A 36 -10.93 35.81 10.63
CA GLU A 36 -10.30 35.05 9.55
C GLU A 36 -9.82 35.98 8.43
N ALA A 37 -8.63 35.71 7.90
CA ALA A 37 -8.08 36.45 6.77
C ALA A 37 -8.84 36.16 5.45
N LYS A 38 -9.41 34.96 5.33
CA LYS A 38 -10.24 34.54 4.19
C LYS A 38 -11.41 33.70 4.71
N CYS A 39 -12.59 33.87 4.12
CA CYS A 39 -13.79 33.12 4.49
C CYS A 39 -14.56 32.69 3.24
N ILE A 40 -15.18 31.50 3.29
CA ILE A 40 -15.94 30.95 2.17
C ILE A 40 -17.28 31.68 2.08
N VAL A 41 -17.56 32.26 0.92
CA VAL A 41 -18.84 32.96 0.66
C VAL A 41 -19.80 32.16 -0.20
N ARG A 42 -19.28 31.27 -1.05
CA ARG A 42 -20.08 30.32 -1.83
C ARG A 42 -19.19 29.20 -2.39
N VAL A 43 -19.84 28.17 -2.92
CA VAL A 43 -19.23 27.13 -3.74
C VAL A 43 -19.78 27.25 -5.15
N GLU A 44 -18.91 27.12 -6.15
CA GLU A 44 -19.31 27.17 -7.56
C GLU A 44 -18.69 26.02 -8.35
N GLU A 45 -19.32 25.70 -9.50
CA GLU A 45 -18.77 24.69 -10.41
C GLU A 45 -17.49 25.19 -11.07
N CYS A 46 -16.55 24.27 -11.26
CA CYS A 46 -15.30 24.52 -11.94
C CYS A 46 -14.99 23.38 -12.91
N ARG A 47 -14.19 23.68 -13.93
CA ARG A 47 -13.74 22.70 -14.92
C ARG A 47 -12.30 22.32 -14.66
N GLY A 48 -12.08 21.04 -14.43
CA GLY A 48 -10.76 20.42 -14.43
C GLY A 48 -10.32 20.01 -15.84
N PRO A 49 -9.23 19.23 -15.93
CA PRO A 49 -8.77 18.65 -17.19
C PRO A 49 -9.83 17.77 -17.86
N VAL A 50 -9.83 17.72 -19.19
CA VAL A 50 -10.72 16.83 -19.94
C VAL A 50 -10.21 15.39 -19.92
N ASP A 51 -8.93 15.15 -20.23
CA ASP A 51 -8.37 13.80 -20.28
C ASP A 51 -7.97 13.32 -18.88
N TYR A 52 -8.66 12.29 -18.38
CA TYR A 52 -8.29 11.57 -17.15
C TYR A 52 -7.12 10.61 -17.39
N GLY A 53 -6.87 10.23 -18.64
CA GLY A 53 -5.90 9.22 -19.03
C GLY A 53 -6.49 7.81 -18.96
N TRP A 54 -5.75 6.89 -18.33
CA TRP A 54 -6.09 5.47 -18.27
C TRP A 54 -6.95 5.15 -17.04
N GLY A 55 -8.16 4.66 -17.27
CA GLY A 55 -9.09 4.26 -16.23
C GLY A 55 -8.82 2.86 -15.67
N ILE A 56 -9.46 2.57 -14.54
CA ILE A 56 -9.46 1.25 -13.90
C ILE A 56 -10.86 0.66 -14.05
N PRO A 57 -11.02 -0.53 -14.68
CA PRO A 57 -12.32 -1.17 -14.82
C PRO A 57 -12.95 -1.49 -13.45
N ILE A 58 -14.29 -1.43 -13.38
CA ILE A 58 -15.04 -1.87 -12.19
C ILE A 58 -14.88 -3.38 -11.99
N SER A 59 -14.89 -4.12 -13.09
CA SER A 59 -14.69 -5.57 -13.10
C SER A 59 -13.79 -5.95 -14.27
N ASP A 60 -12.69 -6.63 -13.96
CA ASP A 60 -11.72 -7.12 -14.92
C ASP A 60 -11.73 -8.67 -14.93
N GLY A 61 -12.81 -9.25 -15.45
CA GLY A 61 -13.03 -10.71 -15.49
C GLY A 61 -12.18 -11.40 -16.55
N LEU A 62 -12.16 -12.74 -16.59
CA LEU A 62 -11.44 -13.47 -17.64
C LEU A 62 -12.15 -13.42 -19.00
N ALA A 63 -13.48 -13.39 -19.01
CA ALA A 63 -14.28 -13.36 -20.23
C ALA A 63 -14.62 -11.92 -20.64
N CYS A 64 -15.14 -11.10 -19.72
CA CYS A 64 -15.59 -9.75 -20.03
C CYS A 64 -15.07 -8.72 -19.01
N VAL A 65 -15.05 -7.45 -19.41
CA VAL A 65 -14.62 -6.29 -18.63
C VAL A 65 -15.78 -5.32 -18.52
N LYS A 66 -16.00 -4.75 -17.34
CA LYS A 66 -16.95 -3.64 -17.12
C LYS A 66 -16.18 -2.35 -16.86
N MET A 67 -16.35 -1.38 -17.74
CA MET A 67 -15.61 -0.13 -17.77
C MET A 67 -16.56 1.05 -17.54
N PRO A 68 -16.32 1.91 -16.53
CA PRO A 68 -17.13 3.11 -16.32
C PRO A 68 -16.61 4.31 -17.12
N CYS A 69 -17.51 5.19 -17.52
CA CYS A 69 -17.19 6.56 -17.88
C CYS A 69 -16.86 7.40 -16.62
N ILE A 70 -16.32 8.59 -16.82
CA ILE A 70 -16.19 9.56 -15.72
C ILE A 70 -17.59 10.01 -15.32
N TYR A 71 -17.97 9.58 -14.12
CA TYR A 71 -19.23 9.95 -13.47
C TYR A 71 -19.13 11.37 -12.93
N ILE A 72 -20.09 12.22 -13.30
CA ILE A 72 -20.18 13.60 -12.84
C ILE A 72 -21.61 13.85 -12.40
N TYR A 73 -21.80 14.38 -11.19
CA TYR A 73 -23.11 14.69 -10.66
C TYR A 73 -23.64 16.04 -11.21
N PRO A 74 -24.95 16.19 -11.49
CA PRO A 74 -26.00 15.16 -11.55
C PRO A 74 -26.06 14.43 -12.91
N GLU A 75 -26.40 13.13 -12.91
CA GLU A 75 -26.30 12.23 -14.08
C GLU A 75 -27.09 12.67 -15.32
N ASN A 76 -28.29 13.21 -15.14
CA ASN A 76 -29.22 13.49 -16.24
C ASN A 76 -28.77 14.63 -17.18
N ARG A 77 -27.68 15.34 -16.81
CA ARG A 77 -27.11 16.44 -17.59
C ARG A 77 -26.15 15.95 -18.68
N PHE A 78 -25.64 14.72 -18.55
CA PHE A 78 -24.53 14.26 -19.36
C PHE A 78 -24.92 13.14 -20.32
N LYS A 79 -24.23 13.10 -21.46
CA LYS A 79 -24.31 12.02 -22.43
C LYS A 79 -22.98 11.28 -22.47
N TYR A 80 -23.02 9.96 -22.57
CA TYR A 80 -21.82 9.14 -22.67
C TYR A 80 -21.66 8.65 -24.11
N VAL A 81 -20.46 8.82 -24.64
CA VAL A 81 -20.13 8.36 -26.00
C VAL A 81 -18.95 7.41 -25.88
N TRP A 82 -19.20 6.14 -26.17
CA TRP A 82 -18.16 5.14 -26.23
C TRP A 82 -17.55 5.07 -27.63
N LYS A 83 -16.23 5.00 -27.67
CA LYS A 83 -15.45 4.89 -28.90
C LYS A 83 -14.48 3.74 -28.78
N MET A 84 -14.37 2.94 -29.84
CA MET A 84 -13.29 1.99 -30.03
C MET A 84 -12.16 2.68 -30.79
N LEU A 85 -10.97 2.71 -30.19
CA LEU A 85 -9.77 3.27 -30.79
C LEU A 85 -9.04 2.17 -31.55
N ILE A 86 -8.97 2.32 -32.87
CA ILE A 86 -8.24 1.42 -33.76
C ILE A 86 -6.98 2.16 -34.24
N PRO A 87 -5.78 1.57 -34.13
CA PRO A 87 -4.57 2.18 -34.64
C PRO A 87 -4.72 2.60 -36.11
N ASP A 88 -4.24 3.79 -36.44
CA ASP A 88 -4.22 4.36 -37.79
C ASP A 88 -5.58 4.50 -38.49
N LYS A 89 -6.68 4.40 -37.72
CA LYS A 89 -8.04 4.60 -38.23
C LYS A 89 -8.79 5.61 -37.36
N THR A 90 -9.87 6.14 -37.93
CA THR A 90 -10.81 6.96 -37.17
C THR A 90 -11.46 6.13 -36.07
N ALA A 91 -11.66 6.75 -34.90
CA ALA A 91 -12.31 6.10 -33.77
C ALA A 91 -13.73 5.67 -34.16
N HIS A 92 -14.07 4.41 -33.88
CA HIS A 92 -15.38 3.88 -34.20
C HIS A 92 -16.34 4.14 -33.03
N ILE A 93 -17.37 4.94 -33.25
CA ILE A 93 -18.38 5.26 -32.22
C ILE A 93 -19.27 4.03 -32.03
N LEU A 94 -19.42 3.61 -30.78
CA LEU A 94 -20.24 2.47 -30.39
C LEU A 94 -21.67 2.93 -30.08
N PRO A 95 -22.68 2.06 -30.28
CA PRO A 95 -24.08 2.40 -30.01
C PRO A 95 -24.42 2.47 -28.51
N ASN A 96 -23.51 2.06 -27.62
CA ASN A 96 -23.74 2.11 -26.18
C ASN A 96 -23.61 3.56 -25.69
N ASP A 97 -24.67 4.07 -25.07
CA ASP A 97 -24.79 5.42 -24.51
C ASP A 97 -24.82 5.44 -22.97
N SER A 98 -24.66 4.28 -22.34
CA SER A 98 -24.67 4.15 -20.88
C SER A 98 -23.33 4.54 -20.25
N ALA A 99 -23.37 4.93 -18.98
CA ALA A 99 -22.18 5.25 -18.21
C ALA A 99 -21.24 4.05 -17.97
N ILE A 100 -21.70 2.82 -18.21
CA ILE A 100 -20.93 1.59 -17.97
C ILE A 100 -21.00 0.69 -19.20
N MET A 101 -19.86 0.42 -19.80
CA MET A 101 -19.76 -0.51 -20.92
C MET A 101 -19.19 -1.85 -20.50
N GLU A 102 -19.91 -2.92 -20.79
CA GLU A 102 -19.42 -4.30 -20.69
C GLU A 102 -18.94 -4.77 -22.07
N VAL A 103 -17.69 -5.21 -22.15
CA VAL A 103 -17.09 -5.75 -23.37
C VAL A 103 -16.48 -7.11 -23.07
N CYS A 104 -16.82 -8.10 -23.88
CA CYS A 104 -16.20 -9.41 -23.82
C CYS A 104 -14.92 -9.44 -24.65
N ARG A 105 -13.91 -10.13 -24.12
CA ARG A 105 -12.60 -10.23 -24.75
C ARG A 105 -12.67 -11.03 -26.03
N ASP A 106 -11.91 -10.54 -26.98
CA ASP A 106 -11.67 -11.21 -28.24
C ASP A 106 -10.21 -11.68 -28.30
N THR A 107 -9.84 -12.16 -29.47
CA THR A 107 -8.51 -12.57 -29.91
C THR A 107 -7.49 -11.43 -29.89
N HIS A 108 -7.93 -10.18 -30.00
CA HIS A 108 -7.06 -9.00 -30.07
C HIS A 108 -7.33 -8.03 -28.92
N SER A 109 -6.27 -7.36 -28.49
CA SER A 109 -6.35 -6.28 -27.50
C SER A 109 -6.91 -5.03 -28.14
N VAL A 110 -7.90 -4.40 -27.49
CA VAL A 110 -8.61 -3.24 -28.02
C VAL A 110 -8.63 -2.13 -26.99
N THR A 111 -8.44 -0.89 -27.44
CA THR A 111 -8.57 0.30 -26.59
C THR A 111 -9.94 0.92 -26.78
N PHE A 112 -10.62 1.18 -25.67
CA PHE A 112 -11.89 1.89 -25.63
C PHE A 112 -11.69 3.26 -24.97
N GLN A 113 -12.42 4.26 -25.44
CA GLN A 113 -12.49 5.58 -24.84
C GLN A 113 -13.95 5.91 -24.55
N CYS A 114 -14.24 6.33 -23.32
CA CYS A 114 -15.50 7.00 -23.03
C CYS A 114 -15.29 8.50 -23.00
N GLU A 115 -16.22 9.24 -23.60
CA GLU A 115 -16.37 10.67 -23.45
C GLU A 115 -17.66 10.98 -22.70
N THR A 116 -17.54 11.70 -21.59
CA THR A 116 -18.68 12.34 -20.92
C THR A 116 -18.87 13.72 -21.57
N GLN A 117 -20.05 13.95 -22.13
CA GLN A 117 -20.37 15.17 -22.89
C GLN A 117 -21.50 15.96 -22.22
N GLU A 118 -21.38 17.28 -22.27
CA GLU A 118 -22.39 18.25 -21.85
C GLU A 118 -22.68 19.16 -23.05
N ASN A 119 -23.93 19.19 -23.53
CA ASN A 119 -24.34 19.99 -24.69
C ASN A 119 -23.45 19.77 -25.96
N GLY A 120 -22.96 18.54 -26.15
CA GLY A 120 -22.08 18.17 -27.28
C GLY A 120 -20.60 18.45 -27.06
N ASN A 121 -20.22 19.13 -25.97
CA ASN A 121 -18.82 19.35 -25.62
C ASN A 121 -18.32 18.23 -24.70
N THR A 122 -17.18 17.63 -25.05
CA THR A 122 -16.53 16.65 -24.17
C THR A 122 -15.96 17.35 -22.95
N ILE A 123 -16.47 16.99 -21.77
CA ILE A 123 -16.04 17.58 -20.50
C ILE A 123 -15.07 16.66 -19.75
N ALA A 124 -15.16 15.35 -19.97
CA ALA A 124 -14.24 14.38 -19.43
C ALA A 124 -14.06 13.23 -20.41
N SER A 125 -12.87 12.64 -20.45
CA SER A 125 -12.59 11.44 -21.21
C SER A 125 -11.70 10.47 -20.43
N VAL A 126 -11.92 9.18 -20.65
CA VAL A 126 -11.16 8.10 -20.00
C VAL A 126 -10.94 6.96 -20.99
N LYS A 127 -9.74 6.38 -20.97
CA LYS A 127 -9.33 5.27 -21.85
C LYS A 127 -9.14 3.97 -21.07
N TYR A 128 -9.44 2.86 -21.73
CA TYR A 128 -9.29 1.52 -21.18
C TYR A 128 -8.68 0.60 -22.24
N THR A 129 -7.72 -0.23 -21.84
CA THR A 129 -7.23 -1.32 -22.68
C THR A 129 -7.86 -2.63 -22.23
N VAL A 130 -8.67 -3.22 -23.09
CA VAL A 130 -9.18 -4.58 -22.91
C VAL A 130 -8.21 -5.52 -23.61
N TYR A 131 -7.43 -6.24 -22.82
CA TYR A 131 -6.45 -7.19 -23.32
C TYR A 131 -7.12 -8.45 -23.88
N ALA A 132 -6.51 -9.04 -24.89
CA ALA A 132 -6.92 -10.30 -25.48
C ALA A 132 -7.02 -11.43 -24.43
N THR A 133 -7.87 -12.41 -24.70
CA THR A 133 -8.09 -13.55 -23.80
C THR A 133 -6.79 -14.32 -23.50
N THR A 134 -5.93 -14.51 -24.50
CA THR A 134 -4.63 -15.22 -24.38
C THR A 134 -3.63 -14.46 -23.50
N GLU A 135 -3.58 -13.12 -23.65
CA GLU A 135 -2.73 -12.25 -22.85
C GLU A 135 -3.17 -12.23 -21.39
N MET A 136 -4.49 -12.24 -21.14
CA MET A 136 -5.02 -12.28 -19.77
C MET A 136 -4.73 -13.60 -19.06
N GLN A 137 -4.83 -14.73 -19.73
CA GLN A 137 -4.45 -16.01 -19.13
C GLN A 137 -2.96 -16.03 -18.76
N THR A 138 -2.10 -15.51 -19.64
CA THR A 138 -0.66 -15.39 -19.37
C THR A 138 -0.38 -14.46 -18.19
N LYS A 139 -1.04 -13.29 -18.12
CA LYS A 139 -0.89 -12.32 -17.03
C LYS A 139 -1.38 -12.87 -15.69
N LYS A 140 -2.49 -13.62 -15.70
CA LYS A 140 -3.02 -14.30 -14.51
C LYS A 140 -2.09 -15.43 -14.06
N SER A 141 -1.62 -16.28 -14.96
CA SER A 141 -0.64 -17.33 -14.65
C SER A 141 0.60 -16.71 -14.00
N ARG A 142 1.15 -15.66 -14.59
CA ARG A 142 2.32 -14.95 -14.05
C ARG A 142 2.05 -14.35 -12.67
N ARG A 143 0.88 -13.76 -12.42
CA ARG A 143 0.52 -13.26 -11.08
C ARG A 143 0.39 -14.39 -10.06
N ILE A 144 -0.19 -15.52 -10.46
CA ILE A 144 -0.31 -16.71 -9.60
C ILE A 144 1.08 -17.27 -9.30
N GLU A 145 1.94 -17.42 -10.31
CA GLU A 145 3.33 -17.87 -10.15
C GLU A 145 4.13 -16.94 -9.24
N ILE A 146 4.03 -15.62 -9.41
CA ILE A 146 4.70 -14.64 -8.53
C ILE A 146 4.14 -14.72 -7.10
N GLY A 147 2.81 -14.84 -6.96
CA GLY A 147 2.18 -14.98 -5.65
C GLY A 147 2.57 -16.26 -4.93
N GLN A 148 2.65 -17.37 -5.67
CA GLN A 148 3.04 -18.68 -5.18
C GLN A 148 4.53 -18.75 -4.87
N ALA A 149 5.39 -18.17 -5.70
CA ALA A 149 6.82 -18.02 -5.45
C ALA A 149 7.07 -17.20 -4.18
N ARG A 150 6.34 -16.10 -3.98
CA ARG A 150 6.44 -15.26 -2.77
C ARG A 150 5.97 -15.99 -1.51
N ARG A 151 4.96 -16.85 -1.62
CA ARG A 151 4.51 -17.71 -0.52
C ARG A 151 5.58 -18.74 -0.18
N MET A 152 6.09 -19.45 -1.18
CA MET A 152 7.17 -20.44 -1.01
C MET A 152 8.42 -19.84 -0.36
N THR A 153 8.83 -18.63 -0.74
CA THR A 153 10.01 -17.99 -0.11
C THR A 153 9.74 -17.63 1.35
N THR A 154 8.55 -17.14 1.68
CA THR A 154 8.19 -16.82 3.07
C THR A 154 8.14 -18.07 3.93
N ASP A 155 7.52 -19.15 3.43
CA ASP A 155 7.43 -20.42 4.14
C ASP A 155 8.81 -21.06 4.34
N ALA A 156 9.69 -21.01 3.33
CA ALA A 156 11.05 -21.53 3.44
C ALA A 156 11.90 -20.77 4.49
N ILE A 157 11.77 -19.44 4.56
CA ILE A 157 12.46 -18.62 5.56
C ILE A 157 11.96 -18.97 6.96
N LEU A 158 10.64 -19.09 7.15
CA LEU A 158 10.07 -19.45 8.46
C LEU A 158 10.54 -20.84 8.93
N ILE A 159 10.57 -21.83 8.04
CA ILE A 159 11.09 -23.17 8.34
C ILE A 159 12.57 -23.10 8.72
N PHE A 160 13.39 -22.36 7.97
CA PHE A 160 14.81 -22.20 8.27
C PHE A 160 15.06 -21.55 9.64
N CYS A 161 14.32 -20.49 9.96
CA CYS A 161 14.39 -19.83 11.27
C CYS A 161 13.98 -20.77 12.41
N LEU A 162 12.91 -21.55 12.22
CA LEU A 162 12.46 -22.55 13.20
C LEU A 162 13.53 -23.61 13.46
N VAL A 163 14.08 -24.22 12.40
CA VAL A 163 15.12 -25.25 12.53
C VAL A 163 16.37 -24.69 13.20
N THR A 164 16.82 -23.50 12.78
CA THR A 164 18.00 -22.85 13.37
C THR A 164 17.77 -22.51 14.85
N GLY A 165 16.58 -22.01 15.20
CA GLY A 165 16.22 -21.70 16.57
C GLY A 165 16.21 -22.94 17.48
N ILE A 166 15.71 -24.07 16.99
CA ILE A 166 15.73 -25.35 17.72
C ILE A 166 17.18 -25.78 17.98
N ILE A 167 18.05 -25.73 16.96
CA ILE A 167 19.46 -26.12 17.09
C ILE A 167 20.18 -25.26 18.14
N VAL A 168 20.00 -23.93 18.08
CA VAL A 168 20.61 -22.99 19.05
C VAL A 168 20.10 -23.26 20.46
N THR A 169 18.79 -23.47 20.62
CA THR A 169 18.19 -23.75 21.94
C THR A 169 18.75 -25.03 22.55
N VAL A 170 18.84 -26.10 21.76
CA VAL A 170 19.45 -27.37 22.20
C VAL A 170 20.91 -27.15 22.58
N GLY A 171 21.68 -26.39 21.78
CA GLY A 171 23.08 -26.06 22.08
C GLY A 171 23.26 -25.33 23.42
N VAL A 172 22.39 -24.35 23.72
CA VAL A 172 22.41 -23.62 25.00
C VAL A 172 22.09 -24.55 26.17
N ILE A 173 21.12 -25.46 26.02
CA ILE A 173 20.80 -26.44 27.06
C ILE A 173 22.02 -27.34 27.33
N PHE A 174 22.69 -27.81 26.28
CA PHE A 174 23.90 -28.62 26.43
C PHE A 174 25.01 -27.86 27.16
N THR A 175 25.30 -26.61 26.79
CA THR A 175 26.36 -25.83 27.45
C THR A 175 26.05 -25.57 28.93
N MET A 176 24.79 -25.30 29.27
CA MET A 176 24.35 -25.17 30.67
C MET A 176 24.58 -26.46 31.46
N ILE A 177 24.24 -27.63 30.88
CA ILE A 177 24.48 -28.93 31.52
C ILE A 177 25.98 -29.16 31.74
N PHE A 178 26.81 -28.91 30.73
CA PHE A 178 28.27 -29.05 30.85
C PHE A 178 28.85 -28.11 31.92
N MET A 179 28.37 -26.87 32.02
CA MET A 179 28.78 -25.96 33.08
C MET A 179 28.43 -26.49 34.47
N ILE A 180 27.24 -27.06 34.67
CA ILE A 180 26.83 -27.65 35.94
C ILE A 180 27.68 -28.87 36.29
N LEU A 181 27.93 -29.76 35.31
CA LEU A 181 28.77 -30.95 35.51
C LEU A 181 30.22 -30.56 35.82
N HIS A 182 30.78 -29.61 35.07
CA HIS A 182 32.15 -29.15 35.30
C HIS A 182 32.27 -28.36 36.61
N TRP A 183 31.23 -27.63 37.03
CA TRP A 183 31.17 -27.02 38.35
C TRP A 183 31.18 -28.06 39.47
N ALA A 184 30.45 -29.17 39.33
CA ALA A 184 30.49 -30.26 40.30
C ALA A 184 31.90 -30.90 40.41
N VAL A 185 32.60 -31.03 39.28
CA VAL A 185 33.98 -31.53 39.22
C VAL A 185 34.98 -30.51 39.79
N VAL A 186 34.86 -29.23 39.45
CA VAL A 186 35.72 -28.17 40.00
C VAL A 186 35.47 -28.01 41.50
N LYS A 187 34.23 -28.14 41.97
CA LYS A 187 33.88 -28.08 43.38
C LYS A 187 34.47 -29.26 44.15
N SER A 188 34.41 -30.48 43.63
CA SER A 188 35.05 -31.64 44.28
C SER A 188 36.58 -31.52 44.28
N ILE A 189 37.17 -30.95 43.23
CA ILE A 189 38.61 -30.65 43.19
C ILE A 189 38.99 -29.53 44.18
N TRP A 190 38.16 -28.49 44.34
CA TRP A 190 38.42 -27.42 45.30
C TRP A 190 38.25 -27.88 46.76
N GLU A 191 37.23 -28.70 47.03
CA GLU A 191 37.02 -29.31 48.36
C GLU A 191 38.19 -30.23 48.73
N SER A 192 38.69 -31.04 47.79
CA SER A 192 39.88 -31.88 48.03
C SER A 192 41.16 -31.06 48.22
N LYS A 193 41.33 -29.94 47.50
CA LYS A 193 42.50 -29.06 47.63
C LYS A 193 42.48 -28.22 48.92
N SER A 194 41.31 -27.79 49.39
CA SER A 194 41.16 -27.06 50.67
C SER A 194 41.26 -27.96 51.90
N GLY A 195 40.88 -29.24 51.77
CA GLY A 195 41.05 -30.24 52.82
C GLY A 195 42.53 -30.53 53.14
N GLN A 196 43.41 -30.43 52.13
CA GLN A 196 44.83 -30.68 52.29
C GLN A 196 45.57 -29.48 52.93
N ASP A 197 45.26 -28.24 52.54
CA ASP A 197 45.85 -27.02 53.16
C ASP A 197 45.49 -26.89 54.66
N ASN A 198 44.31 -27.37 55.06
CA ASN A 198 43.89 -27.38 56.47
C ASN A 198 44.55 -28.48 57.30
N GLN A 199 44.91 -29.62 56.69
CA GLN A 199 45.66 -30.69 57.37
C GLN A 199 47.11 -30.26 57.65
N ASP A 200 47.76 -29.62 56.68
CA ASP A 200 49.16 -29.17 56.81
C ASP A 200 49.30 -28.06 57.87
N LYS A 201 48.36 -27.11 57.93
CA LYS A 201 48.31 -26.09 59.00
C LYS A 201 48.02 -26.68 60.38
N LYS A 202 47.19 -27.73 60.46
CA LYS A 202 46.87 -28.41 61.73
C LYS A 202 48.04 -29.25 62.25
N LEU A 203 48.84 -29.85 61.37
CA LEU A 203 50.07 -30.57 61.72
C LEU A 203 51.17 -29.62 62.23
N ALA A 204 51.35 -28.45 61.59
CA ALA A 204 52.33 -27.45 62.03
C ALA A 204 52.00 -26.84 63.41
N ASN A 205 50.71 -26.64 63.73
CA ASN A 205 50.33 -26.12 65.05
C ASN A 205 50.51 -27.17 66.16
N ARG A 206 50.23 -28.45 65.86
CA ARG A 206 50.31 -29.56 66.83
C ARG A 206 51.74 -29.93 67.21
N SER A 207 52.73 -29.68 66.35
CA SER A 207 54.14 -29.84 66.70
C SER A 207 54.68 -28.72 67.60
N SER A 208 54.12 -27.50 67.52
CA SER A 208 54.55 -26.39 68.38
C SER A 208 54.04 -26.51 69.83
N LEU A 209 52.86 -27.11 70.02
CA LEU A 209 52.23 -27.29 71.33
C LEU A 209 52.78 -28.49 72.12
N ARG A 210 53.60 -29.35 71.52
CA ARG A 210 54.20 -30.52 72.19
C ARG A 210 55.60 -30.28 72.78
N ASN A 211 56.13 -29.05 72.66
CA ASN A 211 57.44 -28.63 73.20
C ASN A 211 57.32 -27.67 74.40
N LYS A 212 56.19 -27.68 75.11
CA LYS A 212 55.96 -26.92 76.36
C LYS A 212 55.28 -27.80 77.42
N GLU A 213 55.95 -28.87 77.82
CA GLU A 213 55.93 -29.42 79.19
C GLU A 213 57.00 -30.50 79.34
#